data_AF-M1WJX1-F1
#
_entry.id   AF-M1WJX1-F1
#
_cell.length_a   1.000
_cell.length_b   1.000
_cell.length_c   1.000
_cell.angle_alpha   90.00
_cell.angle_beta   90.00
_cell.angle_gamma   90.00
#
_symmetry.space_group_name_H-M   'P 1'
#
loop_
_entity.id
_entity.type
_entity.pdbx_description
1 polymer ?
#
loop_
_entity_poly.entity_id
_entity_poly.type
_entity_poly.pdbx_seq_one_letter_code
_entity_poly.pdbx_strand_id
1 'polypeptide(L)' 'MTMKFSEIIKQQGYTRYRGAVDASVYEYFNCDCSWKAIWYLKEGHYQCCGCKEKCETLDPDGFQLFLDLG' A
#
# COMPACT_ATOMS: atom_id res chain seq x y z
N MET A 1 -4.13 12.08 -21.59
CA MET A 1 -4.20 10.82 -20.82
C MET A 1 -3.57 11.05 -19.46
N THR A 2 -4.35 11.03 -18.38
CA THR A 2 -3.80 11.11 -17.02
C THR A 2 -3.20 9.75 -16.67
N MET A 3 -1.87 9.64 -16.63
CA MET A 3 -1.21 8.41 -16.21
C MET A 3 -1.67 8.05 -14.79
N LYS A 4 -2.08 6.79 -14.59
CA LYS A 4 -2.49 6.34 -13.25
C LYS A 4 -1.24 6.28 -12.38
N PHE A 5 -1.33 6.80 -11.15
CA PHE A 5 -0.20 6.80 -10.21
C PHE A 5 0.37 5.38 -9.99
N SER A 6 -0.49 4.36 -10.06
CA SER A 6 -0.12 2.94 -10.02
C SER A 6 0.80 2.48 -11.16
N GLU A 7 0.80 3.13 -12.31
CA GLU A 7 1.76 2.83 -13.39
C GLU A 7 3.12 3.46 -13.13
N ILE A 8 3.13 4.68 -12.56
CA ILE A 8 4.35 5.41 -12.22
C ILE A 8 5.15 4.64 -11.17
N ILE A 9 4.51 4.23 -10.08
CA ILE A 9 5.18 3.46 -9.02
C ILE A 9 5.62 2.07 -9.49
N LYS A 10 4.86 1.41 -10.39
CA LYS A 10 5.31 0.15 -11.02
C LYS A 10 6.60 0.36 -11.83
N GLN A 11 6.72 1.46 -12.57
CA GLN A 11 7.96 1.79 -13.30
C GLN A 11 9.12 2.10 -12.35
N GLN A 12 8.85 2.62 -11.15
CA GLN A 12 9.87 2.83 -10.11
C GLN A 12 10.32 1.53 -9.42
N GLY A 13 9.73 0.37 -9.77
CA GLY A 13 10.05 -0.93 -9.19
C GLY A 13 9.17 -1.33 -8.01
N TYR A 14 8.08 -0.60 -7.73
CA TYR A 14 7.12 -1.02 -6.73
C TYR A 14 6.30 -2.22 -7.20
N THR A 15 6.17 -3.21 -6.31
CA THR A 15 5.37 -4.41 -6.55
C THR A 15 4.05 -4.31 -5.82
N ARG A 16 2.98 -4.89 -6.38
CA ARG A 16 1.68 -4.85 -5.72
C ARG A 16 1.73 -5.68 -4.45
N TYR A 17 1.49 -5.04 -3.31
CA TYR A 17 1.40 -5.72 -2.03
C TYR A 17 0.11 -6.54 -2.00
N ARG A 18 0.24 -7.84 -1.74
CA ARG A 18 -0.89 -8.79 -1.64
C ARG A 18 -1.13 -9.30 -0.23
N GLY A 19 -0.36 -8.82 0.75
CA GLY A 19 -0.57 -9.14 2.15
C GLY A 19 -1.85 -8.51 2.69
N ALA A 20 -2.23 -8.92 3.88
CA ALA A 20 -3.27 -8.23 4.64
C ALA A 20 -2.69 -6.92 5.20
N VAL A 21 -3.52 -5.89 5.26
CA VAL A 21 -3.19 -4.62 5.91
C VAL A 21 -4.22 -4.42 7.00
N ASP A 22 -3.75 -4.27 8.23
CA ASP A 22 -4.57 -4.10 9.41
C ASP A 22 -5.36 -2.79 9.37
N ALA A 23 -6.52 -2.78 10.03
CA ALA A 23 -7.37 -1.59 10.16
C ALA A 23 -6.61 -0.41 10.78
N SER A 24 -5.72 -0.70 11.74
CA SER A 24 -4.94 0.29 12.47
C SER A 24 -4.08 1.17 11.56
N VAL A 25 -3.59 0.64 10.44
CA VAL A 25 -2.83 1.41 9.44
C VAL A 25 -3.73 2.49 8.83
N TYR A 26 -4.95 2.13 8.44
CA TYR A 26 -5.88 3.09 7.86
C TYR A 26 -6.35 4.12 8.89
N GLU A 27 -6.55 3.70 10.15
CA GLU A 27 -6.90 4.62 11.24
C GLU A 27 -5.78 5.62 11.52
N TYR A 28 -4.52 5.17 11.52
CA TYR A 28 -3.34 6.02 11.66
C TYR A 28 -3.27 7.10 10.57
N PHE A 29 -3.54 6.71 9.31
CA PHE A 29 -3.59 7.64 8.18
C PHE A 29 -4.93 8.39 8.06
N ASN A 30 -5.88 8.17 8.97
CA ASN A 30 -7.25 8.67 8.89
C ASN A 30 -7.91 8.42 7.52
N CYS A 31 -7.61 7.27 6.91
CA CYS A 31 -8.00 6.94 5.56
C CYS A 31 -9.44 6.37 5.53
N ASP A 32 -10.40 7.23 5.22
CA ASP A 32 -11.82 6.87 5.06
C ASP A 32 -12.08 5.87 3.91
N CYS A 33 -11.13 5.79 2.96
CA CYS A 33 -11.21 4.94 1.77
C CYS A 33 -10.37 3.66 1.86
N SER A 34 -10.27 3.05 3.05
CA SER A 34 -9.52 1.80 3.29
C SER A 34 -9.91 0.67 2.32
N TRP A 35 -11.21 0.52 2.03
CA TRP A 35 -11.77 -0.44 1.08
C TRP A 35 -11.29 -0.28 -0.38
N LYS A 36 -10.82 0.91 -0.75
CA LYS A 36 -10.24 1.23 -2.06
C LYS A 36 -8.72 1.23 -2.04
N ALA A 37 -8.09 1.11 -0.87
CA ALA A 37 -6.65 1.20 -0.75
C ALA A 37 -5.96 0.07 -1.53
N ILE A 38 -4.95 0.45 -2.30
CA ILE A 38 -4.11 -0.48 -3.05
C ILE A 38 -2.69 -0.17 -2.67
N TRP A 39 -2.12 -1.02 -1.82
CA TRP A 39 -0.75 -0.88 -1.37
C TRP A 39 0.23 -1.53 -2.34
N TYR A 40 1.38 -0.90 -2.45
CA TYR A 40 2.52 -1.38 -3.20
C TYR A 40 3.76 -1.36 -2.31
N LEU A 41 4.60 -2.37 -2.43
CA LEU A 41 5.81 -2.55 -1.64
C LEU A 41 7.05 -2.46 -2.53
N LYS A 42 8.06 -1.72 -2.06
CA LYS A 42 9.42 -1.70 -2.60
C LYS A 42 10.42 -1.58 -1.46
N GLU A 43 11.26 -2.59 -1.23
CA GLU A 43 12.38 -2.50 -0.27
C GLU A 43 11.96 -2.01 1.15
N GLY A 44 10.76 -2.38 1.61
CA GLY A 44 10.21 -1.92 2.90
C GLY A 44 9.42 -0.60 2.85
N HIS A 45 9.36 0.06 1.69
CA HIS A 45 8.52 1.22 1.44
C HIS A 45 7.13 0.78 0.96
N TYR A 46 6.09 1.19 1.66
CA TYR A 46 4.70 0.94 1.33
C TYR A 46 4.04 2.20 0.79
N GLN A 47 3.54 2.11 -0.44
CA GLN A 47 2.88 3.21 -1.12
C GLN A 47 1.44 2.84 -1.47
N CYS A 48 0.47 3.54 -0.89
CA CYS A 48 -0.92 3.43 -1.28
C CYS A 48 -1.17 4.22 -2.56
N CYS A 49 -1.84 3.59 -3.53
CA CYS A 49 -2.30 4.19 -4.78
C CYS A 49 -3.82 4.17 -4.92
N GLY A 50 -4.53 3.67 -3.91
CA GLY A 50 -5.98 3.51 -3.92
C GLY A 50 -6.73 4.68 -3.28
N CYS A 51 -6.12 5.33 -2.28
CA CYS A 51 -6.68 6.52 -1.66
C CYS A 51 -6.29 7.80 -2.44
N LYS A 52 -7.06 8.88 -2.24
CA LYS A 52 -6.81 10.17 -2.88
C LYS A 52 -5.50 10.82 -2.40
N GLU A 53 -5.15 10.55 -1.15
CA GLU A 53 -3.98 11.13 -0.47
C GLU A 53 -2.67 10.44 -0.84
N LYS A 54 -2.73 9.23 -1.42
CA LYS A 54 -1.56 8.43 -1.78
C LYS A 54 -0.60 8.27 -0.60
N CYS A 55 -1.13 7.76 0.51
CA CYS A 55 -0.38 7.56 1.75
C CYS A 55 0.88 6.73 1.49
N GLU A 56 1.98 7.13 2.12
CA GLU A 56 3.26 6.41 2.10
C GLU A 56 3.63 6.06 3.55
N THR A 57 4.16 4.88 3.77
CA THR A 57 4.71 4.46 5.06
C THR A 57 5.93 3.58 4.87
N LEU A 58 6.89 3.74 5.79
CA LEU A 58 8.06 2.87 5.92
C LEU A 58 7.87 1.85 7.04
N ASP A 59 6.84 2.06 7.86
CA ASP A 59 6.52 1.15 8.95
C ASP A 59 5.80 -0.07 8.40
N PRO A 60 6.36 -1.28 8.59
CA PRO A 60 5.67 -2.53 8.30
C PRO A 60 4.59 -2.84 9.35
N ASP A 61 4.41 -1.98 10.36
CA ASP A 61 3.39 -2.15 11.38
C ASP A 61 1.99 -2.19 10.75
N GLY A 62 1.24 -3.25 11.05
CA GLY A 62 -0.04 -3.56 10.41
C GLY A 62 0.04 -4.08 8.97
N PHE A 63 1.22 -4.17 8.34
CA PHE A 63 1.41 -4.87 7.07
C PHE A 63 1.76 -6.34 7.33
N GLN A 64 0.74 -7.18 7.38
CA GLN A 64 0.90 -8.62 7.53
C GLN A 64 1.14 -9.28 6.17
N LEU A 65 2.40 -9.59 5.89
CA LEU A 65 2.73 -10.52 4.83
C LEU A 65 2.20 -11.89 5.24
N PHE A 66 1.39 -12.52 4.40
CA PHE A 66 1.12 -13.94 4.55
C PHE A 66 2.46 -14.66 4.39
N LEU A 67 3.07 -15.05 5.51
CA LEU A 67 4.06 -16.11 5.53
C LEU A 67 3.27 -17.36 5.15
N ASP A 68 3.42 -17.79 3.90
CA ASP A 68 3.03 -19.12 3.44
C ASP A 68 3.88 -20.11 4.27
N LEU A 69 3.35 -20.51 5.43
CA LEU A 69 3.87 -21.61 6.21
C LEU A 69 3.44 -22.88 5.48
N GLY A 70 4.24 -23.27 4.48
CA GLY A 70 4.13 -24.55 3.79
C GLY A 70 4.26 -25.74 4.72
#